data_AF-A0A060TES7-F1
#
_entry.id   AF-A0A060TES7-F1
#
_cell.length_a   1.000
_cell.length_b   1.000
_cell.length_c   1.000
_cell.angle_alpha   90.00
_cell.angle_beta   90.00
_cell.angle_gamma   90.00
#
_symmetry.space_group_name_H-M   'P 1'
#
loop_
_entity.id
_entity.type
_entity.pdbx_description
1 polymer ?
#
loop_
_entity_poly.entity_id
_entity_poly.type
_entity_poly.pdbx_seq_one_letter_code
_entity_poly.pdbx_strand_id
1 'polypeptide(L)'
;MKPFLAGHEDLIHDIAYDFYGRRLATCSSDQHVKVFDRVGRNDGPNGGWELCDSWKAHDAAVVKVAWCGPEFGQVIASCSHDCTIRIFEEDAREQQHSGRRWKRRHVITDASGPLYDIAFAPSHMGLKLASIGADGTFRIHEAMDPNTLGYWATIAEIPILSSPPNRTLQSSFALAWCPSRFFKESIVVCVLDDAFIYQRDGMGKYVRAAQLPEHRGLIRDVAWAPSMGRGYQLIATACKDGFVRIFKVTGGSDDNEPLNVELLAKFDDHHGEVWRVSWNLTGTILSSAGDDGKIRFWKAAYSNEFQCIAVVSAEQRAQSDLE
;
A
#
# COMPACT_ATOMS: atom_id res chain seq x y z
N MET A 1 -0.36 24.71 1.58
CA MET A 1 0.45 24.08 0.50
C MET A 1 -0.34 24.14 -0.79
N LYS A 2 0.26 24.68 -1.86
CA LYS A 2 -0.37 24.73 -3.19
C LYS A 2 -0.23 23.38 -3.90
N PRO A 3 -1.18 22.98 -4.76
CA PRO A 3 -0.97 21.85 -5.67
C PRO A 3 0.26 22.07 -6.55
N PHE A 4 0.91 20.97 -6.97
CA PHE A 4 2.04 21.00 -7.91
C PHE A 4 1.82 19.97 -9.02
N LEU A 5 2.45 20.18 -10.17
CA LEU A 5 2.40 19.27 -11.30
C LEU A 5 3.45 18.19 -11.14
N ALA A 6 3.04 16.91 -11.15
CA ALA A 6 3.98 15.78 -11.14
C ALA A 6 4.73 15.61 -12.49
N GLY A 7 4.16 16.15 -13.57
CA GLY A 7 4.74 16.10 -14.91
C GLY A 7 4.72 14.71 -15.54
N HIS A 8 3.85 13.80 -15.08
CA HIS A 8 3.57 12.54 -15.78
C HIS A 8 2.75 12.80 -17.04
N GLU A 9 2.97 11.99 -18.08
CA GLU A 9 2.26 12.12 -19.38
C GLU A 9 0.93 11.36 -19.39
N ASP A 10 0.74 10.45 -18.45
CA ASP A 10 -0.43 9.59 -18.32
C ASP A 10 -0.87 9.47 -16.84
N LEU A 11 -1.96 8.75 -16.60
CA LEU A 11 -2.59 8.55 -15.30
C LEU A 11 -1.60 8.06 -14.23
N ILE A 12 -1.58 8.76 -13.10
CA ILE A 12 -0.83 8.37 -11.91
C ILE A 12 -1.64 7.29 -11.19
N HIS A 13 -1.01 6.13 -10.96
CA HIS A 13 -1.67 5.02 -10.28
C HIS A 13 -1.43 5.06 -8.78
N ASP A 14 -0.21 5.38 -8.33
CA ASP A 14 0.11 5.30 -6.91
C ASP A 14 1.11 6.37 -6.46
N ILE A 15 1.05 6.63 -5.16
CA ILE A 15 1.86 7.63 -4.47
C ILE A 15 2.26 7.04 -3.12
N ALA A 16 3.56 7.06 -2.82
CA ALA A 16 4.08 6.58 -1.55
C ALA A 16 5.05 7.59 -0.92
N TYR A 17 4.88 7.82 0.38
CA TYR A 17 5.80 8.61 1.18
C TYR A 17 6.96 7.75 1.69
N ASP A 18 8.12 8.38 1.86
CA ASP A 18 9.19 7.78 2.65
C ASP A 18 8.83 7.74 4.14
N PHE A 19 9.62 7.00 4.91
CA PHE A 19 9.43 6.87 6.35
C PHE A 19 9.38 8.22 7.10
N TYR A 20 10.10 9.23 6.60
CA TYR A 20 10.19 10.55 7.23
C TYR A 20 9.12 11.55 6.76
N GLY A 21 8.32 11.21 5.76
CA GLY A 21 7.33 12.12 5.13
C GLY A 21 7.97 13.34 4.45
N ARG A 22 9.23 13.23 4.03
CA ARG A 22 10.00 14.27 3.34
C ARG A 22 10.19 14.00 1.87
N ARG A 23 9.95 12.76 1.44
CA ARG A 23 10.08 12.32 0.06
C ARG A 23 8.80 11.65 -0.40
N LEU A 24 8.49 11.82 -1.67
CA LEU A 24 7.31 11.29 -2.31
C LEU A 24 7.73 10.56 -3.57
N ALA A 25 7.33 9.31 -3.73
CA ALA A 25 7.44 8.58 -4.99
C ALA A 25 6.08 8.53 -5.67
N THR A 26 6.06 8.73 -6.99
CA THR A 26 4.86 8.61 -7.82
C THR A 26 5.13 7.66 -8.99
N CYS A 27 4.11 6.92 -9.41
CA CYS A 27 4.20 6.02 -10.56
C CYS A 27 2.97 6.13 -11.47
N SER A 28 3.18 5.93 -12.77
CA SER A 28 2.17 6.20 -13.80
C SER A 28 2.16 5.17 -14.94
N SER A 29 1.08 5.19 -15.73
CA SER A 29 0.97 4.50 -17.01
C SER A 29 2.06 4.91 -18.02
N ASP A 30 2.67 6.08 -17.86
CA ASP A 30 3.77 6.57 -18.72
C ASP A 30 5.09 5.80 -18.56
N GLN A 31 5.07 4.71 -17.76
CA GLN A 31 6.21 3.82 -17.51
C GLN A 31 7.31 4.43 -16.65
N HIS A 32 7.08 5.62 -16.07
CA HIS A 32 8.04 6.32 -15.23
C HIS A 32 7.71 6.21 -13.75
N VAL A 33 8.77 6.23 -12.95
CA VAL A 33 8.71 6.54 -11.53
C VAL A 33 9.40 7.88 -11.32
N LYS A 34 8.81 8.73 -10.49
CA LYS A 34 9.36 10.03 -10.13
C LYS A 34 9.45 10.14 -8.63
N VAL A 35 10.53 10.77 -8.17
CA VAL A 35 10.74 11.04 -6.74
C VAL A 35 10.80 12.55 -6.54
N PHE A 36 10.10 13.04 -5.53
CA PHE A 36 10.05 14.44 -5.16
C PHE A 36 10.59 14.63 -3.74
N ASP A 37 11.39 15.66 -3.55
CA ASP A 37 11.87 16.11 -2.25
C ASP A 37 11.00 17.26 -1.77
N ARG A 38 10.66 17.26 -0.47
CA ARG A 38 9.95 18.37 0.16
C ARG A 38 10.93 19.51 0.45
N VAL A 39 10.66 20.67 -0.14
CA VAL A 39 11.49 21.88 0.01
C VAL A 39 10.77 22.90 0.90
N GLY A 40 11.53 23.52 1.81
CA GLY A 40 11.04 24.48 2.79
C GLY A 40 10.88 23.89 4.21
N ARG A 41 11.09 24.73 5.23
CA ARG A 41 10.90 24.36 6.65
C ARG A 41 9.41 24.19 6.94
N ASN A 42 9.06 23.20 7.77
CA ASN A 42 7.74 22.57 7.91
C ASN A 42 6.47 23.45 8.02
N ASP A 43 6.53 24.77 8.17
CA ASP A 43 5.34 25.63 8.40
C ASP A 43 5.39 26.99 7.67
N GLY A 44 6.25 27.15 6.65
CA GLY A 44 6.31 28.38 5.85
C GLY A 44 5.40 28.37 4.60
N PRO A 45 4.96 29.54 4.08
CA PRO A 45 4.17 29.63 2.84
C PRO A 45 4.91 29.12 1.59
N ASN A 46 6.23 28.93 1.68
CA ASN A 46 7.10 28.41 0.62
C ASN A 46 7.36 26.89 0.73
N GLY A 47 6.59 26.15 1.54
CA GLY A 47 6.65 24.69 1.56
C GLY A 47 6.12 24.11 0.24
N GLY A 48 6.99 23.44 -0.51
CA GLY A 48 6.69 22.88 -1.83
C GLY A 48 7.29 21.49 -2.03
N TRP A 49 6.92 20.86 -3.15
CA TRP A 49 7.52 19.62 -3.62
C TRP A 49 8.31 19.91 -4.88
N GLU A 50 9.57 19.52 -4.89
CA GLU A 50 10.45 19.67 -6.05
C GLU A 50 10.85 18.29 -6.57
N LEU A 51 10.89 18.13 -7.89
CA LEU A 51 11.28 16.88 -8.52
C LEU A 51 12.76 16.60 -8.19
N CYS A 52 13.05 15.45 -7.61
CA CYS A 52 14.41 14.99 -7.33
C CYS A 52 14.98 14.23 -8.54
N ASP A 53 14.24 13.25 -9.04
CA ASP A 53 14.60 12.53 -10.27
C ASP A 53 13.40 11.89 -10.95
N SER A 54 13.53 11.61 -12.25
CA SER A 54 12.51 10.99 -13.09
C SER A 54 13.18 10.02 -14.05
N TRP A 55 12.78 8.76 -14.05
CA TRP A 55 13.37 7.74 -14.93
C TRP A 55 12.32 6.75 -15.44
N LYS A 56 12.59 6.18 -16.61
CA LYS A 56 11.79 5.07 -17.14
C LYS A 56 12.09 3.81 -16.33
N ALA A 57 11.11 3.39 -15.53
CA ALA A 57 11.28 2.27 -14.60
C ALA A 57 10.93 0.93 -15.24
N HIS A 58 9.89 0.87 -16.05
CA HIS A 58 9.30 -0.37 -16.59
C HIS A 58 9.01 -0.28 -18.10
N ASP A 59 8.55 -1.38 -18.68
CA ASP A 59 8.18 -1.47 -20.11
C ASP A 59 6.66 -1.45 -20.35
N ALA A 60 5.89 -1.35 -19.26
CA ALA A 60 4.43 -1.14 -19.24
C ALA A 60 4.03 -0.27 -18.04
N ALA A 61 2.73 -0.01 -17.90
CA ALA A 61 2.17 0.84 -16.84
C ALA A 61 2.64 0.42 -15.43
N VAL A 62 3.15 1.37 -14.66
CA VAL A 62 3.61 1.15 -13.28
C VAL A 62 2.44 1.38 -12.34
N VAL A 63 2.02 0.33 -11.64
CA VAL A 63 0.76 0.33 -10.88
C VAL A 63 0.95 0.73 -9.43
N LYS A 64 2.06 0.31 -8.81
CA LYS A 64 2.32 0.54 -7.39
C LYS A 64 3.79 0.85 -7.17
N VAL A 65 4.05 1.70 -6.17
CA VAL A 65 5.41 2.03 -5.71
C VAL A 65 5.46 1.95 -4.19
N ALA A 66 6.53 1.37 -3.64
CA ALA A 66 6.70 1.23 -2.20
C ALA A 66 8.11 1.63 -1.79
N TRP A 67 8.21 2.35 -0.68
CA TRP A 67 9.48 2.65 -0.02
C TRP A 67 9.86 1.54 0.94
N CYS A 68 11.13 1.18 0.94
CA CYS A 68 11.70 0.30 1.93
C CYS A 68 11.92 1.02 3.27
N GLY A 69 12.02 0.25 4.36
CA GLY A 69 12.44 0.78 5.65
C GLY A 69 13.83 1.44 5.57
N PRO A 70 14.04 2.58 6.27
CA PRO A 70 15.25 3.39 6.14
C PRO A 70 16.52 2.68 6.60
N GLU A 71 16.41 1.64 7.42
CA GLU A 71 17.53 0.81 7.87
C GLU A 71 18.23 0.02 6.75
N PHE A 72 17.55 -0.19 5.62
CA PHE A 72 18.12 -0.87 4.45
C PHE A 72 18.58 0.11 3.35
N GLY A 73 18.62 1.41 3.66
CA GLY A 73 19.00 2.46 2.72
C GLY A 73 17.82 3.08 1.97
N GLN A 74 18.13 3.88 0.95
CA GLN A 74 17.12 4.56 0.12
C GLN A 74 16.71 3.64 -1.05
N VAL A 75 15.77 2.75 -0.76
CA VAL A 75 15.33 1.70 -1.68
C VAL A 75 13.85 1.86 -2.01
N ILE A 76 13.53 1.73 -3.29
CA ILE A 76 12.16 1.73 -3.81
C ILE A 76 11.91 0.42 -4.58
N ALA A 77 10.73 -0.15 -4.39
CA ALA A 77 10.22 -1.20 -5.25
C ALA A 77 9.07 -0.64 -6.10
N SER A 78 8.98 -1.05 -7.35
CA SER A 78 7.84 -0.78 -8.22
C SER A 78 7.35 -2.05 -8.91
N CYS A 79 6.05 -2.16 -9.11
CA CYS A 79 5.44 -3.25 -9.87
C CYS A 79 4.67 -2.72 -11.08
N SER A 80 4.60 -3.53 -12.13
CA SER A 80 4.04 -3.13 -13.41
C SER A 80 3.21 -4.23 -14.06
N HIS A 81 2.40 -3.82 -15.03
CA HIS A 81 1.72 -4.74 -15.94
C HIS A 81 2.67 -5.53 -16.85
N ASP A 82 3.97 -5.23 -16.85
CA ASP A 82 5.02 -6.02 -17.53
C ASP A 82 5.38 -7.33 -16.80
N CYS A 83 4.63 -7.69 -15.75
CA CYS A 83 4.84 -8.87 -14.91
C CYS A 83 6.15 -8.84 -14.09
N THR A 84 6.80 -7.68 -13.97
CA THR A 84 8.05 -7.55 -13.21
C THR A 84 7.90 -6.66 -11.99
N ILE A 85 8.68 -7.00 -10.96
CA ILE A 85 8.98 -6.09 -9.85
C ILE A 85 10.42 -5.63 -10.04
N ARG A 86 10.67 -4.34 -9.94
CA ARG A 86 12.02 -3.78 -10.03
C ARG A 86 12.38 -3.10 -8.73
N ILE A 87 13.58 -3.40 -8.23
CA ILE A 87 14.15 -2.82 -7.02
C ILE A 87 15.19 -1.78 -7.42
N PHE A 88 15.04 -0.57 -6.92
CA PHE A 88 15.91 0.57 -7.20
C PHE A 88 16.55 1.08 -5.92
N GLU A 89 17.81 1.46 -6.00
CA GLU A 89 18.55 2.12 -4.93
C GLU A 89 19.01 3.51 -5.40
N GLU A 90 18.90 4.50 -4.53
CA GLU A 90 19.39 5.85 -4.80
C GLU A 90 20.92 5.92 -4.71
N ASP A 91 21.59 6.36 -5.77
CA ASP A 91 22.98 6.79 -5.75
C ASP A 91 23.04 8.30 -5.51
N ALA A 92 23.34 8.69 -4.27
CA ALA A 92 23.38 10.09 -3.89
C ALA A 92 24.46 10.91 -4.63
N ARG A 93 25.43 10.26 -5.29
CA ARG A 93 26.52 10.89 -6.04
C ARG A 93 26.10 11.40 -7.41
N GLU A 94 25.01 10.85 -7.96
CA GLU A 94 24.44 11.29 -9.23
C GLU A 94 23.64 12.58 -9.03
N GLN A 95 23.73 13.51 -9.98
CA GLN A 95 23.01 14.79 -9.90
C GLN A 95 21.49 14.55 -9.95
N GLN A 96 20.72 15.38 -9.23
CA GLN A 96 19.26 15.44 -9.37
C GLN A 96 18.86 15.75 -10.83
N HIS A 97 17.71 15.26 -11.26
CA HIS A 97 17.21 15.33 -12.65
C HIS A 97 18.09 14.65 -13.72
N SER A 98 19.05 13.80 -13.33
CA SER A 98 19.90 13.08 -14.28
C SER A 98 19.19 11.90 -14.97
N GLY A 99 18.09 11.42 -14.40
CA GLY A 99 17.43 10.16 -14.77
C GLY A 99 18.25 8.92 -14.45
N ARG A 100 19.37 9.08 -13.73
CA ARG A 100 20.34 8.01 -13.40
C ARG A 100 20.57 7.87 -11.90
N ARG A 101 19.91 8.70 -11.10
CA ARG A 101 20.08 8.71 -9.64
C ARG A 101 19.55 7.43 -9.01
N TRP A 102 18.52 6.83 -9.59
CA TRP A 102 17.96 5.56 -9.14
C TRP A 102 18.47 4.40 -9.98
N LYS A 103 19.31 3.56 -9.38
CA LYS A 103 19.93 2.42 -10.05
C LYS A 103 19.14 1.15 -9.77
N ARG A 104 18.74 0.46 -10.84
CA ARG A 104 18.06 -0.83 -10.74
C ARG A 104 19.02 -1.89 -10.22
N ARG A 105 18.76 -2.43 -9.03
CA ARG A 105 19.56 -3.46 -8.37
C ARG A 105 19.10 -4.88 -8.69
N HIS A 106 17.79 -5.08 -8.81
CA HIS A 106 17.21 -6.39 -9.10
C HIS A 106 15.94 -6.26 -9.95
N VAL A 107 15.65 -7.31 -10.71
CA VAL A 107 14.36 -7.55 -11.37
C VAL A 107 13.83 -8.91 -10.93
N ILE A 108 12.62 -8.96 -10.41
CA ILE A 108 11.93 -10.19 -10.02
C ILE A 108 10.89 -10.48 -11.12
N THR A 109 10.94 -11.69 -11.68
CA THR A 109 10.16 -12.09 -12.88
C THR A 109 9.31 -13.33 -12.65
N ASP A 110 8.98 -13.64 -11.40
CA ASP A 110 8.29 -14.89 -11.03
C ASP A 110 6.79 -14.86 -11.35
N ALA A 111 6.22 -13.67 -11.55
CA ALA A 111 4.81 -13.53 -11.83
C ALA A 111 4.48 -13.93 -13.28
N SER A 112 3.42 -14.72 -13.45
CA SER A 112 2.95 -15.17 -14.76
C SER A 112 1.95 -14.22 -15.42
N GLY A 113 1.59 -13.14 -14.74
CA GLY A 113 0.65 -12.12 -15.21
C GLY A 113 0.88 -10.74 -14.59
N PRO A 114 0.11 -9.72 -15.02
CA PRO A 114 0.25 -8.35 -14.55
C PRO A 114 0.20 -8.24 -13.02
N LEU A 115 1.09 -7.45 -12.44
CA LEU A 115 1.12 -7.18 -11.00
C LEU A 115 0.25 -5.98 -10.66
N TYR A 116 -0.44 -6.07 -9.53
CA TYR A 116 -1.39 -5.04 -9.08
C TYR A 116 -0.99 -4.37 -7.78
N ASP A 117 -0.34 -5.11 -6.87
CA ASP A 117 0.09 -4.53 -5.60
C ASP A 117 1.40 -5.15 -5.12
N ILE A 118 2.17 -4.33 -4.39
CA ILE A 118 3.38 -4.71 -3.68
C ILE A 118 3.44 -3.99 -2.34
N ALA A 119 4.01 -4.66 -1.33
CA ALA A 119 4.19 -4.06 -0.02
C ALA A 119 5.44 -4.60 0.67
N PHE A 120 6.32 -3.72 1.14
CA PHE A 120 7.44 -4.10 1.98
C PHE A 120 6.93 -4.57 3.35
N ALA A 121 7.54 -5.64 3.86
CA ALA A 121 7.30 -6.06 5.22
C ALA A 121 7.88 -5.04 6.22
N PRO A 122 7.34 -4.97 7.44
CA PRO A 122 7.92 -4.15 8.50
C PRO A 122 9.39 -4.50 8.76
N SER A 123 10.19 -3.48 9.05
CA SER A 123 11.65 -3.55 9.25
C SER A 123 12.15 -4.67 10.16
N HIS A 124 11.39 -4.98 11.21
CA HIS A 124 11.76 -6.00 12.18
C HIS A 124 11.65 -7.45 11.65
N MET A 125 11.00 -7.65 10.50
CA MET A 125 10.88 -8.95 9.83
C MET A 125 12.01 -9.22 8.82
N GLY A 126 12.94 -8.27 8.68
CA GLY A 126 13.96 -8.28 7.64
C GLY A 126 13.46 -7.64 6.34
N LEU A 127 14.31 -7.68 5.31
CA LEU A 127 14.00 -7.10 4.01
C LEU A 127 13.17 -8.08 3.18
N LYS A 128 11.84 -8.00 3.35
CA LYS A 128 10.87 -8.80 2.59
C LYS A 128 9.91 -7.93 1.81
N LEU A 129 9.42 -8.45 0.70
CA LEU A 129 8.46 -7.80 -0.19
C LEU A 129 7.36 -8.79 -0.56
N ALA A 130 6.11 -8.43 -0.30
CA ALA A 130 4.95 -9.15 -0.81
C ALA A 130 4.54 -8.60 -2.17
N SER A 131 4.00 -9.47 -3.01
CA SER A 131 3.47 -9.11 -4.33
C SER A 131 2.25 -9.95 -4.68
N ILE A 132 1.33 -9.36 -5.43
CA ILE A 132 0.15 -10.05 -5.97
C ILE A 132 -0.11 -9.63 -7.40
N GLY A 133 -0.48 -10.61 -8.23
CA GLY A 133 -0.77 -10.40 -9.64
C GLY A 133 -2.09 -11.02 -10.07
N ALA A 134 -2.39 -10.81 -11.35
CA ALA A 134 -3.56 -11.37 -12.02
C ALA A 134 -3.56 -12.90 -12.06
N ASP A 135 -2.43 -13.56 -11.80
CA ASP A 135 -2.39 -15.01 -11.67
C ASP A 135 -3.08 -15.52 -10.39
N GLY A 136 -3.46 -14.62 -9.48
CA GLY A 136 -4.15 -14.96 -8.24
C GLY A 136 -3.24 -15.61 -7.21
N THR A 137 -1.93 -15.49 -7.38
CA THR A 137 -0.91 -16.03 -6.49
C THR A 137 -0.22 -14.88 -5.80
N PHE A 138 -0.25 -14.86 -4.46
CA PHE A 138 0.59 -13.93 -3.72
C PHE A 138 1.93 -14.58 -3.42
N ARG A 139 2.99 -13.77 -3.54
CA ARG A 139 4.38 -14.19 -3.38
C ARG A 139 5.08 -13.32 -2.37
N ILE A 140 5.97 -13.92 -1.60
CA ILE A 140 6.84 -13.21 -0.66
C ILE A 140 8.29 -13.45 -1.07
N HIS A 141 8.98 -12.35 -1.28
CA HIS A 141 10.37 -12.26 -1.69
C HIS A 141 11.20 -11.79 -0.51
N GLU A 142 12.35 -12.40 -0.26
CA GLU A 142 13.29 -12.01 0.77
C GLU A 142 14.65 -11.69 0.14
N ALA A 143 15.23 -10.54 0.53
CA ALA A 143 16.58 -10.20 0.11
C ALA A 143 17.59 -11.01 0.93
N MET A 144 18.35 -11.88 0.25
CA MET A 144 19.32 -12.76 0.91
C MET A 144 20.56 -12.02 1.40
N ASP A 145 20.88 -10.89 0.78
CA ASP A 145 21.87 -9.93 1.25
C ASP A 145 21.28 -8.51 1.23
N PRO A 146 20.89 -7.98 2.39
CA PRO A 146 20.36 -6.63 2.51
C PRO A 146 21.32 -5.52 2.09
N ASN A 147 22.64 -5.77 2.03
CA ASN A 147 23.63 -4.73 1.71
C ASN A 147 23.78 -4.53 0.20
N THR A 148 23.75 -5.63 -0.58
CA THR A 148 23.99 -5.59 -2.03
C THR A 148 22.67 -5.45 -2.81
N LEU A 149 21.55 -5.90 -2.22
CA LEU A 149 20.20 -5.91 -2.82
C LEU A 149 20.10 -6.65 -4.17
N GLY A 150 21.16 -7.38 -4.54
CA GLY A 150 21.35 -7.99 -5.85
C GLY A 150 20.82 -9.41 -5.98
N TYR A 151 20.37 -10.03 -4.88
CA TYR A 151 19.73 -11.35 -4.90
C TYR A 151 18.49 -11.39 -4.00
N TRP A 152 17.34 -11.62 -4.62
CA TRP A 152 16.04 -11.77 -3.97
C TRP A 152 15.52 -13.19 -4.24
N ALA A 153 15.15 -13.90 -3.19
CA ALA A 153 14.63 -15.25 -3.26
C ALA A 153 13.14 -15.28 -2.91
N THR A 154 12.35 -16.06 -3.66
CA THR A 154 10.94 -16.30 -3.37
C THR A 154 10.82 -17.35 -2.28
N ILE A 155 10.43 -16.92 -1.08
CA ILE A 155 10.31 -17.79 0.10
C ILE A 155 8.92 -18.40 0.25
N ALA A 156 7.91 -17.77 -0.34
CA ALA A 156 6.55 -18.27 -0.33
C ALA A 156 5.86 -17.93 -1.65
N GLU A 157 5.19 -18.92 -2.22
CA GLU A 157 4.30 -18.79 -3.37
C GLU A 157 3.00 -19.50 -3.02
N ILE A 158 1.91 -18.75 -2.92
CA ILE A 158 0.62 -19.27 -2.44
C ILE A 158 -0.47 -18.89 -3.43
N PRO A 159 -0.95 -19.87 -4.22
CA PRO A 159 -2.07 -19.64 -5.12
C PRO A 159 -3.36 -19.51 -4.30
N ILE A 160 -4.07 -18.39 -4.46
CA ILE A 160 -5.37 -18.14 -3.83
C ILE A 160 -6.49 -18.52 -4.79
N LEU A 161 -6.40 -18.09 -6.06
CA LEU A 161 -7.35 -18.45 -7.10
C LEU A 161 -6.96 -19.77 -7.75
N SER A 162 -7.93 -20.64 -7.99
CA SER A 162 -7.73 -21.89 -8.74
C SER A 162 -7.53 -21.66 -10.24
N SER A 163 -7.98 -20.51 -10.76
CA SER A 163 -7.79 -20.09 -12.14
C SER A 163 -7.68 -18.56 -12.21
N PRO A 164 -6.82 -18.01 -13.10
CA PRO A 164 -6.72 -16.57 -13.26
C PRO A 164 -8.07 -15.98 -13.73
N PRO A 165 -8.41 -14.74 -13.31
CA PRO A 165 -9.62 -14.08 -13.74
C PRO A 165 -9.57 -13.78 -15.25
N ASN A 166 -10.75 -13.67 -15.84
CA ASN A 166 -10.87 -13.38 -17.27
C ASN A 166 -10.29 -11.98 -17.56
N ARG A 167 -9.36 -11.92 -18.53
CA ARG A 167 -8.67 -10.68 -18.94
C ARG A 167 -9.59 -9.55 -19.39
N THR A 168 -10.83 -9.87 -19.75
CA THR A 168 -11.84 -8.88 -20.19
C THR A 168 -12.62 -8.25 -19.04
N LEU A 169 -12.55 -8.83 -17.83
CA LEU A 169 -13.26 -8.35 -16.66
C LEU A 169 -12.35 -7.51 -15.76
N GLN A 170 -12.97 -6.55 -15.08
CA GLN A 170 -12.27 -5.74 -14.09
C GLN A 170 -11.80 -6.61 -12.93
N SER A 171 -10.49 -6.60 -12.68
CA SER A 171 -9.85 -7.33 -11.58
C SER A 171 -9.27 -6.33 -10.58
N SER A 172 -9.21 -6.71 -9.30
CA SER A 172 -8.68 -5.87 -8.23
C SER A 172 -7.97 -6.76 -7.22
N PHE A 173 -6.79 -6.32 -6.79
CA PHE A 173 -5.97 -7.02 -5.82
C PHE A 173 -5.27 -6.00 -4.94
N ALA A 174 -5.17 -6.29 -3.64
CA ALA A 174 -4.51 -5.40 -2.70
C ALA A 174 -3.83 -6.18 -1.56
N LEU A 175 -2.78 -5.62 -1.00
CA LEU A 175 -1.96 -6.23 0.05
C LEU A 175 -1.68 -5.23 1.17
N ALA A 176 -1.70 -5.70 2.42
CA ALA A 176 -1.15 -4.93 3.53
C ALA A 176 -0.55 -5.84 4.61
N TRP A 177 0.69 -5.55 5.00
CA TRP A 177 1.34 -6.23 6.12
C TRP A 177 0.79 -5.74 7.46
N CYS A 178 0.77 -6.63 8.46
CA CYS A 178 0.59 -6.22 9.84
C CYS A 178 1.84 -5.44 10.30
N PRO A 179 1.72 -4.13 10.62
CA PRO A 179 2.87 -3.33 11.06
C PRO A 179 3.31 -3.63 12.49
N SER A 180 2.53 -4.39 13.25
CA SER A 180 2.82 -4.66 14.67
C SER A 180 4.05 -5.53 14.85
N ARG A 181 4.95 -5.12 15.74
CA ARG A 181 6.16 -5.87 16.12
C ARG A 181 5.89 -7.04 17.05
N PHE A 182 4.82 -6.95 17.84
CA PHE A 182 4.50 -7.90 18.91
C PHE A 182 3.37 -8.86 18.50
N PHE A 183 2.99 -8.84 17.23
CA PHE A 183 2.02 -9.75 16.66
C PHE A 183 2.75 -10.73 15.74
N LYS A 184 2.17 -11.90 15.49
CA LYS A 184 2.73 -12.84 14.50
C LYS A 184 2.84 -12.17 13.14
N GLU A 185 3.87 -12.56 12.39
CA GLU A 185 4.06 -12.15 10.99
C GLU A 185 2.80 -12.49 10.18
N SER A 186 2.04 -11.45 9.83
CA SER A 186 0.71 -11.56 9.23
C SER A 186 0.57 -10.57 8.10
N ILE A 187 -0.19 -10.95 7.07
CA ILE A 187 -0.49 -10.12 5.92
C ILE A 187 -1.96 -10.32 5.53
N VAL A 188 -2.64 -9.25 5.17
CA VAL A 188 -3.96 -9.31 4.56
C VAL A 188 -3.81 -9.23 3.05
N VAL A 189 -4.52 -10.12 2.37
CA VAL A 189 -4.50 -10.27 0.92
C VAL A 189 -5.92 -10.19 0.40
N CYS A 190 -6.17 -9.22 -0.46
CA CYS A 190 -7.46 -9.04 -1.12
C CYS A 190 -7.35 -9.50 -2.57
N VAL A 191 -8.31 -10.32 -2.97
CA VAL A 191 -8.41 -10.93 -4.29
C VAL A 191 -9.85 -10.77 -4.75
N LEU A 192 -10.07 -9.92 -5.76
CA LEU A 192 -11.40 -9.62 -6.27
C LEU A 192 -12.33 -9.13 -5.15
N ASP A 193 -13.35 -9.91 -4.79
CA ASP A 193 -14.32 -9.67 -3.73
C ASP A 193 -14.00 -10.36 -2.41
N ASP A 194 -12.97 -11.20 -2.37
CA ASP A 194 -12.53 -11.91 -1.17
C ASP A 194 -11.32 -11.23 -0.52
N ALA A 195 -11.26 -11.28 0.81
CA ALA A 195 -10.11 -10.85 1.59
C ALA A 195 -9.74 -11.88 2.66
N PHE A 196 -8.48 -12.29 2.67
CA PHE A 196 -7.95 -13.32 3.56
C PHE A 196 -6.79 -12.78 4.39
N ILE A 197 -6.71 -13.22 5.64
CA ILE A 197 -5.55 -12.98 6.50
C ILE A 197 -4.69 -14.23 6.47
N TYR A 198 -3.43 -14.07 6.09
CA TYR A 198 -2.40 -15.09 6.17
C TYR A 198 -1.49 -14.82 7.37
N GLN A 199 -1.17 -15.86 8.12
CA GLN A 199 -0.21 -15.81 9.22
C GLN A 199 0.90 -16.83 8.98
N ARG A 200 2.11 -16.48 9.38
CA ARG A 200 3.24 -17.40 9.36
C ARG A 200 3.15 -18.34 10.56
N ASP A 201 3.09 -19.64 10.29
CA ASP A 201 3.07 -20.69 11.30
C ASP A 201 4.46 -20.92 11.92
N GLY A 202 4.53 -21.73 12.99
CA GLY A 202 5.79 -22.10 13.63
C GLY A 202 6.78 -22.88 12.72
N MET A 203 6.31 -23.42 11.59
CA MET A 203 7.16 -24.07 10.58
C MET A 203 7.68 -23.07 9.53
N GLY A 204 7.30 -21.80 9.63
CA GLY A 204 7.72 -20.73 8.74
C GLY A 204 6.90 -20.59 7.46
N LYS A 205 5.80 -21.35 7.31
CA LYS A 205 4.90 -21.30 6.16
C LYS A 205 3.74 -20.33 6.43
N TYR A 206 3.29 -19.64 5.40
CA TYR A 206 2.09 -18.81 5.49
C TYR A 206 0.83 -19.65 5.29
N VAL A 207 -0.05 -19.63 6.28
CA VAL A 207 -1.33 -20.35 6.30
C VAL A 207 -2.48 -19.36 6.41
N ARG A 208 -3.62 -19.70 5.81
CA ARG A 208 -4.83 -18.89 5.89
C ARG A 208 -5.41 -18.99 7.30
N ALA A 209 -5.43 -17.87 8.01
CA ALA A 209 -5.87 -17.80 9.40
C ALA A 209 -7.31 -17.29 9.55
N ALA A 210 -7.74 -16.35 8.70
CA ALA A 210 -9.11 -15.83 8.70
C ALA A 210 -9.54 -15.26 7.34
N GLN A 211 -10.83 -14.95 7.21
CA GLN A 211 -11.42 -14.22 6.08
C GLN A 211 -12.14 -12.98 6.61
N LEU A 212 -12.08 -11.87 5.87
CA LEU A 212 -12.85 -10.66 6.15
C LEU A 212 -14.20 -10.75 5.42
N PRO A 213 -15.33 -10.91 6.13
CA PRO A 213 -16.63 -11.15 5.51
C PRO A 213 -17.29 -9.86 4.99
N GLU A 214 -18.46 -10.03 4.35
CA GLU A 214 -19.41 -8.99 3.92
C GLU A 214 -19.06 -8.13 2.70
N HIS A 215 -18.01 -8.43 1.95
CA HIS A 215 -17.72 -7.74 0.69
C HIS A 215 -18.72 -8.20 -0.39
N ARG A 216 -19.36 -7.26 -1.09
CA ARG A 216 -20.33 -7.54 -2.18
C ARG A 216 -19.86 -6.99 -3.53
N GLY A 217 -18.57 -6.75 -3.67
CA GLY A 217 -17.95 -6.20 -4.86
C GLY A 217 -16.43 -6.22 -4.73
N LEU A 218 -15.75 -5.74 -5.76
CA LEU A 218 -14.29 -5.71 -5.82
C LEU A 218 -13.71 -4.87 -4.68
N ILE A 219 -12.78 -5.44 -3.92
CA ILE A 219 -12.00 -4.72 -2.92
C ILE A 219 -10.91 -3.94 -3.64
N ARG A 220 -10.96 -2.61 -3.54
CA ARG A 220 -10.04 -1.70 -4.23
C ARG A 220 -8.73 -1.53 -3.50
N ASP A 221 -8.80 -1.47 -2.18
CA ASP A 221 -7.64 -1.20 -1.34
C ASP A 221 -7.85 -1.76 0.07
N VAL A 222 -6.74 -2.03 0.75
CA VAL A 222 -6.72 -2.55 2.11
C VAL A 222 -5.57 -1.93 2.88
N ALA A 223 -5.83 -1.58 4.14
CA ALA A 223 -4.81 -1.00 5.01
C ALA A 223 -4.89 -1.61 6.41
N TRP A 224 -3.75 -2.13 6.88
CA TRP A 224 -3.60 -2.63 8.23
C TRP A 224 -3.11 -1.50 9.16
N ALA A 225 -3.84 -1.24 10.24
CA ALA A 225 -3.51 -0.15 11.15
C ALA A 225 -2.35 -0.51 12.09
N PRO A 226 -1.41 0.42 12.34
CA PRO A 226 -0.47 0.32 13.46
C PRO A 226 -1.21 0.16 14.80
N SER A 227 -0.97 -0.92 15.54
CA SER A 227 -1.68 -1.22 16.80
C SER A 227 -1.05 -0.56 18.03
N MET A 228 -0.38 0.59 17.89
CA MET A 228 0.42 1.23 18.94
C MET A 228 -0.39 1.41 20.25
N GLY A 229 -0.19 0.50 21.22
CA GLY A 229 -0.90 0.47 22.52
C GLY A 229 -2.22 -0.32 22.57
N ARG A 230 -2.69 -0.87 21.45
CA ARG A 230 -3.90 -1.72 21.38
C ARG A 230 -3.54 -3.20 21.50
N GLY A 231 -4.34 -3.94 22.27
CA GLY A 231 -4.27 -5.41 22.34
C GLY A 231 -4.96 -6.13 21.17
N TYR A 232 -5.42 -5.39 20.17
CA TYR A 232 -6.10 -5.92 18.99
C TYR A 232 -5.59 -5.19 17.74
N GLN A 233 -5.78 -5.82 16.59
CA GLN A 233 -5.42 -5.26 15.29
C GLN A 233 -6.66 -4.65 14.62
N LEU A 234 -6.46 -3.63 13.79
CA LEU A 234 -7.50 -3.09 12.93
C LEU A 234 -7.10 -3.19 11.47
N ILE A 235 -8.05 -3.56 10.63
CA ILE A 235 -7.89 -3.61 9.17
C ILE A 235 -9.03 -2.82 8.56
N ALA A 236 -8.72 -1.93 7.62
CA ALA A 236 -9.71 -1.20 6.85
C ALA A 236 -9.72 -1.71 5.41
N THR A 237 -10.91 -1.86 4.82
CA THR A 237 -11.07 -2.19 3.39
C THR A 237 -11.89 -1.12 2.68
N ALA A 238 -11.49 -0.83 1.45
CA ALA A 238 -12.23 -0.02 0.49
C ALA A 238 -12.86 -0.95 -0.55
N CYS A 239 -14.16 -0.82 -0.79
CA CYS A 239 -14.87 -1.70 -1.70
C CYS A 239 -15.65 -0.93 -2.77
N LYS A 240 -15.79 -1.56 -3.93
CA LYS A 240 -16.62 -1.12 -5.06
C LYS A 240 -18.10 -1.00 -4.70
N ASP A 241 -18.57 -1.74 -3.69
CA ASP A 241 -19.95 -1.61 -3.21
C ASP A 241 -20.24 -0.28 -2.48
N GLY A 242 -19.22 0.56 -2.34
CA GLY A 242 -19.29 1.90 -1.77
C GLY A 242 -19.18 1.96 -0.26
N PHE A 243 -18.87 0.83 0.38
CA PHE A 243 -18.66 0.78 1.81
C PHE A 243 -17.18 0.79 2.18
N VAL A 244 -16.84 1.65 3.15
CA VAL A 244 -15.62 1.53 3.95
C VAL A 244 -15.93 0.61 5.12
N ARG A 245 -15.14 -0.45 5.30
CA ARG A 245 -15.29 -1.37 6.43
C ARG A 245 -14.08 -1.33 7.32
N ILE A 246 -14.29 -1.42 8.63
CA ILE A 246 -13.23 -1.53 9.64
C ILE A 246 -13.47 -2.81 10.43
N PHE A 247 -12.49 -3.69 10.38
CA PHE A 247 -12.49 -4.97 11.08
C PHE A 247 -11.54 -4.90 12.28
N LYS A 248 -12.00 -5.44 13.40
CA LYS A 248 -11.18 -5.72 14.57
C LYS A 248 -10.79 -7.17 14.57
N VAL A 249 -9.49 -7.40 14.69
CA VAL A 249 -8.90 -8.73 14.71
C VAL A 249 -8.26 -8.95 16.07
N THR A 250 -8.70 -10.01 16.75
CA THR A 250 -8.23 -10.40 18.10
C THR A 250 -7.77 -11.86 18.09
N GLY A 251 -6.89 -12.21 19.04
CA GLY A 251 -6.32 -13.56 19.15
C GLY A 251 -5.15 -13.77 18.17
N GLY A 252 -4.79 -15.04 17.95
CA GLY A 252 -3.71 -15.41 17.03
C GLY A 252 -2.30 -15.08 17.54
N SER A 253 -2.14 -14.84 18.85
CA SER A 253 -0.83 -14.78 19.50
C SER A 253 -0.16 -16.16 19.57
N ASP A 254 -0.95 -17.23 19.68
CA ASP A 254 -0.48 -18.61 19.73
C ASP A 254 -1.05 -19.43 18.57
N ASP A 255 -0.37 -20.52 18.19
CA ASP A 255 -0.79 -21.37 17.04
C ASP A 255 -2.14 -22.07 17.28
N ASN A 256 -2.51 -22.24 18.55
CA ASN A 256 -3.76 -22.90 18.95
C ASN A 256 -4.93 -21.93 19.15
N GLU A 257 -4.70 -20.62 19.08
CA GLU A 257 -5.73 -19.61 19.25
C GLU A 257 -6.16 -19.06 17.89
N PRO A 258 -7.38 -19.36 17.40
CA PRO A 258 -7.83 -18.87 16.12
C PRO A 258 -8.01 -17.35 16.13
N LEU A 259 -7.78 -16.71 14.98
CA LEU A 259 -8.12 -15.31 14.80
C LEU A 259 -9.63 -15.12 14.83
N ASN A 260 -10.10 -14.21 15.69
CA ASN A 260 -11.47 -13.73 15.67
C ASN A 260 -11.53 -12.39 14.91
N VAL A 261 -12.44 -12.30 13.95
CA VAL A 261 -12.65 -11.13 13.09
C VAL A 261 -14.04 -10.57 13.35
N GLU A 262 -14.10 -9.35 13.85
CA GLU A 262 -15.32 -8.62 14.18
C GLU A 262 -15.44 -7.39 13.27
N LEU A 263 -16.59 -7.19 12.62
CA LEU A 263 -16.87 -5.95 11.88
C LEU A 263 -17.23 -4.85 12.89
N LEU A 264 -16.37 -3.85 13.04
CA LEU A 264 -16.61 -2.72 13.94
C LEU A 264 -17.43 -1.61 13.31
N ALA A 265 -17.15 -1.31 12.05
CA ALA A 265 -17.76 -0.18 11.37
C ALA A 265 -17.94 -0.43 9.88
N LYS A 266 -19.00 0.15 9.35
CA LYS A 266 -19.39 0.05 7.94
C LYS A 266 -20.02 1.39 7.55
N PHE A 267 -19.39 2.08 6.61
CA PHE A 267 -19.78 3.43 6.19
C PHE A 267 -20.08 3.47 4.71
N ASP A 268 -21.28 3.89 4.32
CA ASP A 268 -21.73 4.11 2.93
C ASP A 268 -21.69 5.58 2.50
N ASP A 269 -21.03 6.41 3.30
CA ASP A 269 -20.93 7.87 3.15
C ASP A 269 -20.42 8.36 1.79
N HIS A 270 -19.64 7.56 1.05
CA HIS A 270 -19.16 7.95 -0.29
C HIS A 270 -20.22 7.77 -1.39
N HIS A 271 -21.30 7.00 -1.14
CA HIS A 271 -22.38 6.72 -2.09
C HIS A 271 -21.92 6.25 -3.50
N GLY A 272 -20.73 5.66 -3.59
CA GLY A 272 -20.05 5.27 -4.82
C GLY A 272 -18.78 4.51 -4.49
N GLU A 273 -17.99 4.08 -5.49
CA GLU A 273 -16.83 3.21 -5.25
C GLU A 273 -15.81 3.91 -4.33
N VAL A 274 -15.34 3.19 -3.32
CA VAL A 274 -14.20 3.65 -2.50
C VAL A 274 -12.93 3.10 -3.12
N TRP A 275 -12.02 3.99 -3.48
CA TRP A 275 -10.78 3.64 -4.20
C TRP A 275 -9.60 3.38 -3.28
N ARG A 276 -9.47 4.16 -2.20
CA ARG A 276 -8.30 4.13 -1.32
C ARG A 276 -8.68 4.22 0.15
N VAL A 277 -7.92 3.51 0.97
CA VAL A 277 -7.97 3.60 2.43
C VAL A 277 -6.55 3.68 2.98
N SER A 278 -6.31 4.56 3.93
CA SER A 278 -4.98 4.67 4.55
C SER A 278 -5.06 5.09 6.01
N TRP A 279 -4.32 4.39 6.85
CA TRP A 279 -4.17 4.71 8.26
C TRP A 279 -3.02 5.69 8.46
N ASN A 280 -3.14 6.55 9.47
CA ASN A 280 -2.00 7.31 9.95
C ASN A 280 -0.96 6.41 10.65
N LEU A 281 0.24 6.96 10.87
CA LEU A 281 1.36 6.25 11.49
C LEU A 281 1.04 5.65 12.88
N THR A 282 0.10 6.25 13.61
CA THR A 282 -0.30 5.77 14.96
C THR A 282 -1.50 4.82 14.92
N GLY A 283 -2.14 4.62 13.75
CA GLY A 283 -3.35 3.82 13.58
C GLY A 283 -4.60 4.37 14.28
N THR A 284 -4.63 5.67 14.57
CA THR A 284 -5.72 6.38 15.26
C THR A 284 -6.71 7.06 14.32
N ILE A 285 -6.28 7.44 13.12
CA ILE A 285 -7.11 8.08 12.10
C ILE A 285 -7.02 7.26 10.81
N LEU A 286 -8.18 6.94 10.25
CA LEU A 286 -8.32 6.36 8.91
C LEU A 286 -8.72 7.46 7.94
N SER A 287 -8.16 7.42 6.73
CA SER A 287 -8.59 8.24 5.60
C SER A 287 -9.21 7.33 4.53
N SER A 288 -10.27 7.80 3.87
CA SER A 288 -10.87 7.14 2.72
C SER A 288 -11.12 8.13 1.60
N ALA A 289 -10.99 7.67 0.36
CA ALA A 289 -11.28 8.44 -0.85
C ALA A 289 -12.13 7.61 -1.81
N GLY A 290 -13.13 8.24 -2.43
CA GLY A 290 -14.07 7.57 -3.34
C GLY A 290 -14.51 8.42 -4.53
N ASP A 291 -15.46 7.89 -5.28
CA ASP A 291 -16.03 8.51 -6.50
C ASP A 291 -16.67 9.89 -6.27
N ASP A 292 -17.10 10.18 -5.05
CA ASP A 292 -17.70 11.46 -4.68
C ASP A 292 -16.70 12.65 -4.72
N GLY A 293 -15.43 12.38 -5.01
CA GLY A 293 -14.37 13.39 -5.06
C GLY A 293 -14.02 13.97 -3.69
N LYS A 294 -14.41 13.28 -2.62
CA LYS A 294 -14.17 13.70 -1.23
C LYS A 294 -13.20 12.75 -0.54
N ILE A 295 -12.41 13.31 0.36
CA ILE A 295 -11.59 12.56 1.29
C ILE A 295 -12.23 12.67 2.67
N ARG A 296 -12.51 11.54 3.30
CA ARG A 296 -13.13 11.48 4.63
C ARG A 296 -12.12 10.96 5.64
N PHE A 297 -12.15 11.54 6.84
CA PHE A 297 -11.32 11.11 7.96
C PHE A 297 -12.19 10.50 9.04
N TRP A 298 -11.76 9.36 9.56
CA TRP A 298 -12.49 8.58 10.54
C TRP A 298 -11.65 8.39 11.78
N LYS A 299 -12.27 8.54 12.95
CA LYS A 299 -11.61 8.34 14.25
C LYS A 299 -12.51 7.54 15.16
N ALA A 300 -11.92 6.62 15.93
CA ALA A 300 -12.63 5.90 16.96
C ALA A 300 -12.98 6.81 18.15
N ALA A 301 -14.23 6.79 18.56
CA ALA A 301 -14.71 7.33 19.83
C ALA A 301 -14.27 6.43 20.99
N TYR A 302 -14.52 6.88 22.22
CA TYR A 302 -14.25 6.08 23.42
C TYR A 302 -15.00 4.74 23.46
N SER A 303 -16.17 4.66 22.82
CA SER A 303 -16.97 3.44 22.65
C SER A 303 -16.38 2.44 21.64
N ASN A 304 -15.22 2.72 21.03
CA ASN A 304 -14.66 2.03 19.84
C ASN A 304 -15.52 2.14 18.57
N GLU A 305 -16.53 2.99 18.55
CA GLU A 305 -17.29 3.31 17.35
C GLU A 305 -16.53 4.34 16.52
N PHE A 306 -16.42 4.11 15.22
CA PHE A 306 -15.78 5.06 14.32
C PHE A 306 -16.76 6.14 13.88
N GLN A 307 -16.29 7.38 13.83
CA GLN A 307 -17.05 8.53 13.37
C GLN A 307 -16.26 9.33 12.36
N CYS A 308 -16.96 9.91 11.37
CA CYS A 308 -16.36 10.85 10.44
C CYS A 308 -16.07 12.17 11.15
N ILE A 309 -14.80 12.56 11.22
CA ILE A 309 -14.35 13.78 11.91
C ILE A 309 -14.12 14.96 10.97
N ALA A 310 -13.85 14.69 9.70
CA ALA A 310 -13.59 15.71 8.70
C ALA A 310 -13.87 15.18 7.29
N VAL A 311 -14.33 16.08 6.43
CA VAL A 311 -14.51 15.85 5.00
C VAL A 311 -13.75 16.94 4.26
N VAL A 312 -12.88 16.54 3.35
CA VAL A 312 -12.09 17.44 2.51
C VAL A 312 -12.54 17.25 1.07
N SER A 313 -12.92 18.35 0.43
CA SER A 313 -13.25 18.40 -1.00
C SER A 313 -12.38 19.43 -1.71
N ALA A 314 -12.17 19.24 -3.01
CA ALA A 314 -11.47 20.24 -3.83
C ALA A 314 -12.25 21.56 -3.91
N GLU A 315 -13.58 21.49 -3.89
CA GLU A 315 -14.49 22.64 -4.03
C GLU A 315 -14.49 23.58 -2.81
N GLN A 316 -14.34 23.05 -1.60
CA GLN A 316 -14.33 23.87 -0.37
C GLN A 316 -13.15 24.86 -0.30
N ARG A 317 -12.04 24.60 -1.01
CA ARG A 317 -10.91 25.55 -1.06
C ARG A 317 -11.20 26.77 -1.92
N ALA A 318 -12.06 26.66 -2.93
CA ALA A 318 -12.37 27.78 -3.81
C ALA A 318 -13.19 28.88 -3.09
N GLN A 319 -14.00 28.50 -2.09
CA GLN A 319 -14.75 29.46 -1.28
C GLN A 319 -13.89 30.18 -0.24
N SER A 320 -12.88 29.51 0.33
CA SER A 320 -11.98 30.14 1.32
C SER A 320 -10.95 31.10 0.70
N ASP A 321 -10.67 30.99 -0.60
CA ASP A 321 -9.77 31.90 -1.33
C ASP A 321 -10.50 33.15 -1.88
N LEU A 322 -11.81 33.25 -1.66
CA LEU A 322 -12.68 34.36 -2.09
C LEU A 322 -13.12 35.29 -0.92
N GLU A 323 -12.73 34.99 0.31
CA GLU A 323 -12.90 35.84 1.52
C GLU A 323 -11.57 36.44 1.97
#